data_AF-A0A2E3C1L4-F1
#
_entry.id   AF-A0A2E3C1L4-F1
#
_cell.length_a   1.000
_cell.length_b   1.000
_cell.length_c   1.000
_cell.angle_alpha   90.00
_cell.angle_beta   90.00
_cell.angle_gamma   90.00
#
_symmetry.space_group_name_H-M   'P 1'
#
loop_
_entity.id
_entity.type
_entity.pdbx_description
1 polymer ?
#
loop_
_entity_poly.entity_id
_entity_poly.type
_entity_poly.pdbx_seq_one_letter_code
_entity_poly.pdbx_strand_id
1 'polypeptide(L)'
;MIKLFKLDKPNILVVKEDEWLEKLMSPECTKNDKLKYRHKDIKKTLIEETSSKCAYCEDKMLSVAYGDIEHILPKAKYKNLTFAWENLTLSCSVCNNNKLELDISERNMIHPYEDTPEDHIYFMGTLAVSKGAKGTNTISLLELNRAELMQARSERLEKIAKVAEQIFN
;
A
#
# COMPACT_ATOMS: atom_id res chain seq x y z
N MET A 1 2.20 0.41 -10.67
CA MET A 1 1.06 0.61 -9.77
C MET A 1 -0.19 0.43 -10.59
N ILE A 2 -1.13 -0.38 -10.13
CA ILE A 2 -2.48 -0.53 -10.65
C ILE A 2 -3.43 0.25 -9.74
N LYS A 3 -4.50 0.77 -10.31
CA LYS A 3 -5.55 1.39 -9.51
C LYS A 3 -6.21 0.34 -8.63
N LEU A 4 -6.30 0.60 -7.34
CA LEU A 4 -7.02 -0.23 -6.38
C LEU A 4 -8.45 0.26 -6.23
N PHE A 5 -9.35 -0.66 -5.88
CA PHE A 5 -10.73 -0.36 -5.56
C PHE A 5 -11.04 -0.90 -4.18
N LYS A 6 -11.75 -0.12 -3.39
CA LYS A 6 -12.13 -0.51 -2.04
C LYS A 6 -13.14 -1.64 -2.08
N LEU A 7 -12.91 -2.67 -1.26
CA LEU A 7 -13.93 -3.66 -0.94
C LEU A 7 -14.87 -3.13 0.14
N ASP A 8 -15.95 -3.86 0.41
CA ASP A 8 -16.86 -3.55 1.50
C ASP A 8 -16.10 -3.46 2.84
N LYS A 9 -16.45 -2.42 3.60
CA LYS A 9 -15.89 -2.18 4.93
C LYS A 9 -16.10 -3.43 5.80
N PRO A 10 -15.04 -4.01 6.39
CA PRO A 10 -15.18 -5.24 7.16
C PRO A 10 -16.06 -5.00 8.39
N ASN A 11 -16.93 -5.96 8.71
CA ASN A 11 -17.95 -5.82 9.77
C ASN A 11 -17.36 -5.39 11.13
N ILE A 12 -16.12 -5.80 11.44
CA ILE A 12 -15.45 -5.35 12.67
C ILE A 12 -15.31 -3.82 12.74
N LEU A 13 -14.98 -3.16 11.62
CA LEU A 13 -14.91 -1.69 11.58
C LEU A 13 -16.31 -1.06 11.54
N VAL A 14 -17.29 -1.71 10.90
CA VAL A 14 -18.69 -1.25 10.94
C VAL A 14 -19.19 -1.15 12.38
N VAL A 15 -18.87 -2.13 13.22
CA VAL A 15 -19.36 -2.21 14.60
C VAL A 15 -18.48 -1.45 15.60
N LYS A 16 -17.16 -1.41 15.39
CA LYS A 16 -16.21 -0.97 16.43
C LYS A 16 -15.45 0.32 16.14
N GLU A 17 -15.54 0.89 14.93
CA GLU A 17 -14.74 2.05 14.56
C GLU A 17 -14.93 3.25 15.51
N ASP A 18 -16.19 3.62 15.79
CA ASP A 18 -16.51 4.75 16.67
C ASP A 18 -16.02 4.50 18.10
N GLU A 19 -16.31 3.31 18.67
CA GLU A 19 -15.82 2.91 20.00
C GLU A 19 -14.29 2.96 20.09
N TRP A 20 -13.59 2.45 19.08
CA TRP A 20 -12.14 2.47 19.04
C TRP A 20 -11.58 3.88 18.89
N LEU A 21 -12.23 4.72 18.08
CA LEU A 21 -11.84 6.11 17.89
C LEU A 21 -12.02 6.91 19.18
N GLU A 22 -13.16 6.79 19.84
CA GLU A 22 -13.41 7.42 21.15
C GLU A 22 -12.34 6.99 22.17
N LYS A 23 -12.04 5.68 22.26
CA LYS A 23 -11.00 5.19 23.16
C LYS A 23 -9.61 5.72 22.80
N LEU A 24 -9.29 5.80 21.51
CA LEU A 24 -8.02 6.35 21.02
C LEU A 24 -7.86 7.85 21.35
N MET A 25 -8.96 8.59 21.37
CA MET A 25 -8.97 10.02 21.70
C MET A 25 -9.00 10.27 23.21
N SER A 26 -9.40 9.29 24.02
CA SER A 26 -9.38 9.36 25.47
C SER A 26 -7.96 9.47 26.07
N PRO A 27 -7.79 10.13 27.23
CA PRO A 27 -6.51 10.17 27.94
C PRO A 27 -6.05 8.79 28.46
N GLU A 28 -6.97 7.85 28.60
CA GLU A 28 -6.73 6.46 29.06
C GLU A 28 -6.33 5.51 27.92
N CYS A 29 -6.03 6.04 26.73
CA CYS A 29 -5.64 5.24 25.58
C CYS A 29 -4.39 4.41 25.87
N THR A 30 -4.51 3.09 25.69
CA THR A 30 -3.39 2.16 25.82
C THR A 30 -2.67 1.94 24.49
N LYS A 31 -1.48 1.32 24.54
CA LYS A 31 -0.77 0.87 23.34
C LYS A 31 -1.62 -0.09 22.49
N ASN A 32 -2.43 -0.95 23.11
CA ASN A 32 -3.26 -1.92 22.40
C ASN A 32 -4.43 -1.25 21.67
N ASP A 33 -4.99 -0.18 22.22
CA ASP A 33 -6.06 0.59 21.57
C ASP A 33 -5.56 1.22 20.27
N LYS A 34 -4.33 1.73 20.26
CA LYS A 34 -3.67 2.26 19.05
C LYS A 34 -3.47 1.23 17.97
N LEU A 35 -3.48 -0.07 18.29
CA LEU A 35 -3.18 -1.16 17.37
C LEU A 35 -4.42 -1.91 16.90
N LYS A 36 -5.64 -1.48 17.26
CA LYS A 36 -6.89 -2.16 16.86
C LYS A 36 -7.10 -2.23 15.35
N TYR A 37 -6.54 -1.29 14.59
CA TYR A 37 -6.51 -1.33 13.13
C TYR A 37 -5.81 -2.60 12.58
N ARG A 38 -4.97 -3.27 13.39
CA ARG A 38 -4.28 -4.53 13.05
C ARG A 38 -5.17 -5.77 13.21
N HIS A 39 -6.48 -5.61 13.40
CA HIS A 39 -7.41 -6.72 13.52
C HIS A 39 -7.31 -7.68 12.32
N LYS A 40 -7.35 -8.98 12.58
CA LYS A 40 -7.16 -10.03 11.56
C LYS A 40 -8.14 -9.91 10.38
N ASP A 41 -9.39 -9.53 10.65
CA ASP A 41 -10.42 -9.41 9.61
C ASP A 41 -10.17 -8.20 8.71
N ILE A 42 -9.70 -7.08 9.27
CA ILE A 42 -9.27 -5.91 8.48
C ILE A 42 -8.11 -6.33 7.58
N LYS A 43 -7.12 -7.02 8.15
CA LYS A 43 -5.94 -7.49 7.41
C LYS A 43 -6.34 -8.44 6.29
N LYS A 44 -7.25 -9.37 6.56
CA LYS A 44 -7.75 -10.33 5.58
C LYS A 44 -8.41 -9.62 4.39
N THR A 45 -9.30 -8.66 4.65
CA THR A 45 -9.96 -7.89 3.58
C THR A 45 -8.95 -7.07 2.78
N LEU A 46 -7.96 -6.44 3.42
CA LEU A 46 -6.92 -5.69 2.71
C LEU A 46 -6.00 -6.58 1.85
N ILE A 47 -5.72 -7.81 2.29
CA ILE A 47 -4.98 -8.80 1.50
C ILE A 47 -5.76 -9.17 0.23
N GLU A 48 -7.07 -9.34 0.34
CA GLU A 48 -7.93 -9.59 -0.82
C GLU A 48 -7.98 -8.38 -1.76
N GLU A 49 -8.24 -7.20 -1.20
CA GLU A 49 -8.32 -5.91 -1.91
C GLU A 49 -7.08 -5.61 -2.75
N THR A 50 -5.90 -5.91 -2.22
CA THR A 50 -4.60 -5.67 -2.89
C THR A 50 -4.13 -6.85 -3.74
N SER A 51 -4.94 -7.90 -3.89
CA SER A 51 -4.55 -9.17 -4.52
C SER A 51 -3.22 -9.72 -3.97
N SER A 52 -3.05 -9.65 -2.64
CA SER A 52 -1.86 -10.09 -1.91
C SER A 52 -0.55 -9.38 -2.29
N LYS A 53 -0.63 -8.16 -2.83
CA LYS A 53 0.53 -7.34 -3.21
C LYS A 53 0.64 -6.10 -2.33
N CYS A 54 1.82 -5.50 -2.29
CA CYS A 54 1.97 -4.15 -1.73
C CYS A 54 1.22 -3.13 -2.59
N ALA A 55 0.40 -2.28 -1.98
CA ALA A 55 -0.36 -1.23 -2.68
C ALA A 55 0.52 -0.22 -3.44
N TYR A 56 1.81 -0.12 -3.09
CA TYR A 56 2.74 0.82 -3.72
C TYR A 56 3.70 0.16 -4.71
N CYS A 57 4.53 -0.79 -4.26
CA CYS A 57 5.53 -1.40 -5.14
C CYS A 57 5.01 -2.58 -5.96
N GLU A 58 3.79 -3.05 -5.66
CA GLU A 58 3.10 -4.17 -6.34
C GLU A 58 3.80 -5.51 -6.30
N ASP A 59 4.79 -5.64 -5.41
CA ASP A 59 5.47 -6.90 -5.24
C ASP A 59 4.65 -7.83 -4.35
N LYS A 60 4.80 -9.14 -4.58
CA LYS A 60 4.20 -10.18 -3.74
C LYS A 60 5.10 -10.40 -2.54
N MET A 61 4.62 -10.08 -1.35
CA MET A 61 5.39 -10.19 -0.10
C MET A 61 4.93 -11.32 0.83
N LEU A 62 3.71 -11.85 0.63
CA LEU A 62 3.07 -12.75 1.60
C LEU A 62 3.70 -14.14 1.72
N SER A 63 4.57 -14.52 0.78
CA SER A 63 5.34 -15.77 0.86
C SER A 63 6.47 -15.73 1.88
N VAL A 64 6.94 -14.53 2.26
CA VAL A 64 8.12 -14.33 3.13
C VAL A 64 7.88 -13.35 4.27
N ALA A 65 6.81 -12.55 4.21
CA ALA A 65 6.47 -11.55 5.23
C ALA A 65 4.94 -11.42 5.36
N TYR A 66 4.44 -11.02 6.52
CA TYR A 66 2.99 -10.92 6.74
C TYR A 66 2.32 -9.71 6.08
N GLY A 67 3.10 -8.73 5.59
CA GLY A 67 2.60 -7.41 5.17
C GLY A 67 2.10 -6.56 6.35
N ASP A 68 2.08 -5.24 6.15
CA ASP A 68 1.64 -4.28 7.16
C ASP A 68 0.35 -3.59 6.72
N ILE A 69 -0.56 -3.38 7.68
CA ILE A 69 -1.67 -2.44 7.47
C ILE A 69 -1.09 -1.04 7.58
N GLU A 70 -1.22 -0.30 6.50
CA GLU A 70 -0.68 1.03 6.33
C GLU A 70 -1.77 2.08 6.29
N HIS A 71 -1.47 3.25 6.85
CA HIS A 71 -2.33 4.43 6.82
C HIS A 71 -1.96 5.31 5.64
N ILE A 72 -2.85 5.49 4.66
CA ILE A 72 -2.58 6.31 3.47
C ILE A 72 -2.23 7.75 3.88
N LEU A 73 -3.06 8.35 4.73
CA LEU A 73 -2.77 9.58 5.45
C LEU A 73 -2.19 9.24 6.83
N PRO A 74 -1.06 9.86 7.20
CA PRO A 74 -0.29 9.49 8.38
C PRO A 74 -1.07 9.73 9.66
N LYS A 75 -1.19 8.68 10.49
CA LYS A 75 -1.97 8.73 11.74
C LYS A 75 -1.39 9.68 12.79
N ALA A 76 -0.10 10.05 12.73
CA ALA A 76 0.45 11.05 13.64
C ALA A 76 -0.15 12.44 13.40
N LYS A 77 -0.53 12.72 12.14
CA LYS A 77 -1.19 13.97 11.73
C LYS A 77 -2.72 13.84 11.73
N TYR A 78 -3.25 12.73 11.24
CA TYR A 78 -4.68 12.48 11.10
C TYR A 78 -5.15 11.38 12.05
N LYS A 79 -5.05 11.65 13.36
CA LYS A 79 -5.39 10.66 14.40
C LYS A 79 -6.83 10.16 14.29
N ASN A 80 -7.75 11.01 13.85
CA ASN A 80 -9.16 10.65 13.61
C ASN A 80 -9.36 9.65 12.46
N LEU A 81 -8.39 9.51 11.55
CA LEU A 81 -8.44 8.57 10.42
C LEU A 81 -7.72 7.24 10.73
N THR A 82 -7.36 6.98 11.99
CA THR A 82 -6.61 5.78 12.37
C THR A 82 -7.37 4.48 12.08
N PHE A 83 -8.70 4.50 12.14
CA PHE A 83 -9.55 3.33 11.92
C PHE A 83 -10.44 3.44 10.68
N ALA A 84 -10.41 4.60 10.00
CA ALA A 84 -11.23 4.84 8.82
C ALA A 84 -10.81 3.89 7.69
N TRP A 85 -11.75 3.06 7.22
CA TRP A 85 -11.51 2.05 6.18
C TRP A 85 -10.87 2.61 4.89
N GLU A 86 -11.34 3.80 4.48
CA GLU A 86 -10.83 4.52 3.32
C GLU A 86 -9.35 4.90 3.46
N ASN A 87 -8.86 5.04 4.71
CA ASN A 87 -7.48 5.42 5.01
C ASN A 87 -6.54 4.22 5.22
N LEU A 88 -7.03 2.98 5.18
CA LEU A 88 -6.22 1.78 5.42
C LEU A 88 -5.85 1.09 4.10
N THR A 89 -4.64 0.56 3.99
CA THR A 89 -4.22 -0.28 2.86
C THR A 89 -3.24 -1.37 3.30
N LEU A 90 -2.83 -2.25 2.40
CA LEU A 90 -1.76 -3.22 2.65
C LEU A 90 -0.46 -2.76 1.97
N SER A 91 0.64 -2.72 2.72
CA SER A 91 1.96 -2.44 2.16
C SER A 91 2.99 -3.46 2.63
N CYS A 92 4.10 -3.57 1.90
CA CYS A 92 5.30 -4.20 2.44
C CYS A 92 5.96 -3.27 3.47
N SER A 93 6.79 -3.84 4.34
CA SER A 93 7.48 -3.09 5.40
C SER A 93 8.42 -2.01 4.85
N VAL A 94 9.06 -2.26 3.71
CA VAL A 94 9.97 -1.29 3.08
C VAL A 94 9.20 -0.05 2.59
N CYS A 95 8.11 -0.23 1.83
CA CYS A 95 7.31 0.91 1.39
C CYS A 95 6.60 1.61 2.56
N ASN A 96 6.19 0.86 3.59
CA ASN A 96 5.66 1.45 4.82
C ASN A 96 6.72 2.35 5.49
N ASN A 97 7.94 1.85 5.69
CA ASN A 97 9.03 2.60 6.31
C ASN A 97 9.51 3.79 5.46
N ASN A 98 9.47 3.68 4.12
CA ASN A 98 9.81 4.80 3.26
C ASN A 98 8.72 5.89 3.29
N LYS A 99 7.44 5.49 3.44
CA LYS A 99 6.33 6.42 3.56
C LYS A 99 6.22 7.03 4.96
N LEU A 100 6.17 6.23 6.02
CA LEU A 100 5.98 6.65 7.42
C LEU A 100 4.96 7.79 7.54
N GLU A 101 5.44 8.96 7.95
CA GLU A 101 4.63 10.15 8.25
C GLU A 101 4.47 11.07 7.02
N LEU A 102 4.88 10.63 5.82
CA LEU A 102 4.64 11.36 4.58
C LEU A 102 3.14 11.40 4.29
N ASP A 103 2.63 12.63 4.24
CA ASP A 103 1.30 12.94 3.73
C ASP A 103 1.33 12.93 2.20
N ILE A 104 0.62 11.97 1.60
CA ILE A 104 0.61 11.80 0.14
C ILE A 104 0.08 13.03 -0.60
N SER A 105 -0.80 13.81 0.02
CA SER A 105 -1.36 15.03 -0.58
C SER A 105 -0.31 16.14 -0.61
N GLU A 106 0.36 16.37 0.53
CA GLU A 106 1.41 17.39 0.65
C GLU A 106 2.65 17.05 -0.18
N ARG A 107 2.96 15.76 -0.32
CA ARG A 107 4.09 15.29 -1.11
C ARG A 107 3.74 15.08 -2.57
N ASN A 108 2.50 15.35 -2.98
CA ASN A 108 2.00 15.11 -4.33
C ASN A 108 2.41 13.69 -4.81
N MET A 109 2.02 12.68 -4.04
CA MET A 109 2.25 11.27 -4.35
C MET A 109 0.96 10.64 -4.86
N ILE A 110 1.11 9.61 -5.69
CA ILE A 110 0.00 8.78 -6.17
C ILE A 110 -0.74 8.15 -4.99
N HIS A 111 -2.03 8.45 -4.89
CA HIS A 111 -3.00 7.78 -4.05
C HIS A 111 -3.43 6.47 -4.73
N PRO A 112 -3.28 5.29 -4.09
CA PRO A 112 -3.52 4.01 -4.75
C PRO A 112 -4.99 3.76 -5.16
N TYR A 113 -5.96 4.39 -4.48
CA TYR A 113 -7.40 4.27 -4.77
C TYR A 113 -8.00 5.44 -5.58
N GLU A 114 -7.55 6.68 -5.36
CA GLU A 114 -8.16 7.85 -6.01
C GLU A 114 -7.57 8.10 -7.40
N ASP A 115 -6.25 8.01 -7.54
CA ASP A 115 -5.56 8.26 -8.80
C ASP A 115 -5.66 7.07 -9.75
N THR A 116 -5.39 7.35 -11.02
CA THR A 116 -5.10 6.32 -12.02
C THR A 116 -3.57 6.25 -12.20
N PRO A 117 -2.87 5.26 -11.62
CA PRO A 117 -1.41 5.33 -11.57
C PRO A 117 -0.72 5.27 -12.94
N GLU A 118 -1.37 4.72 -13.97
CA GLU A 118 -0.86 4.65 -15.35
C GLU A 118 -0.69 6.03 -15.99
N ASP A 119 -1.40 7.04 -15.49
CA ASP A 119 -1.24 8.45 -15.89
C ASP A 119 0.04 9.07 -15.33
N HIS A 120 0.64 8.44 -14.30
CA HIS A 120 1.75 8.99 -13.53
C HIS A 120 3.01 8.12 -13.56
N ILE A 121 2.92 6.82 -13.79
CA ILE A 121 4.06 5.90 -13.82
C ILE A 121 3.85 4.87 -14.94
N TYR A 122 4.91 4.53 -15.65
CA TYR A 122 4.98 3.36 -16.52
C TYR A 122 6.26 2.56 -16.25
N PHE A 123 6.35 1.36 -16.79
CA PHE A 123 7.53 0.51 -16.66
C PHE A 123 8.26 0.38 -17.99
N MET A 124 9.57 0.60 -17.98
CA MET A 124 10.48 0.30 -19.09
C MET A 124 11.40 -0.83 -18.64
N GLY A 125 11.03 -2.06 -18.99
CA GLY A 125 11.65 -3.25 -18.42
C GLY A 125 11.45 -3.30 -16.91
N THR A 126 12.54 -3.30 -16.15
CA THR A 126 12.52 -3.35 -14.67
C THR A 126 12.37 -1.97 -14.02
N LEU A 127 12.56 -0.89 -14.79
CA LEU A 127 12.60 0.48 -14.30
C LEU A 127 11.19 1.08 -14.26
N ALA A 128 10.79 1.61 -13.11
CA ALA A 128 9.65 2.51 -12.99
C ALA A 128 10.04 3.91 -13.47
N VAL A 129 9.28 4.48 -14.38
CA VAL A 129 9.53 5.79 -14.99
C VAL A 129 8.32 6.69 -14.75
N SER A 130 8.58 7.94 -14.34
CA SER A 130 7.53 8.90 -14.03
C SER A 130 6.97 9.60 -15.27
N LYS A 131 5.67 9.88 -15.23
CA LYS A 131 4.93 10.85 -16.03
C LYS A 131 4.50 12.00 -15.12
N GLY A 132 5.28 13.08 -15.13
CA GLY A 132 5.02 14.27 -14.32
C GLY A 132 5.39 14.13 -12.84
N ALA A 133 5.20 15.24 -12.11
CA ALA A 133 5.70 15.40 -10.74
C ALA A 133 5.16 14.36 -9.76
N LYS A 134 3.88 13.96 -9.90
CA LYS A 134 3.25 13.00 -8.99
C LYS A 134 3.94 11.63 -9.04
N GLY A 135 4.23 11.15 -10.25
CA GLY A 135 5.01 9.94 -10.47
C GLY A 135 6.45 10.06 -9.99
N THR A 136 7.10 11.20 -10.24
CA THR A 136 8.49 11.44 -9.80
C THR A 136 8.60 11.36 -8.28
N ASN A 137 7.69 12.02 -7.55
CA ASN A 137 7.67 12.01 -6.09
C ASN A 137 7.37 10.61 -5.55
N THR A 138 6.41 9.89 -6.12
CA THR A 138 6.12 8.51 -5.70
C THR A 138 7.30 7.58 -5.93
N ILE A 139 7.96 7.64 -7.10
CA ILE A 139 9.11 6.77 -7.39
C ILE A 139 10.28 7.06 -6.45
N SER A 140 10.59 8.35 -6.23
CA SER A 140 11.74 8.73 -5.41
C SER A 140 11.49 8.47 -3.92
N LEU A 141 10.35 8.91 -3.37
CA LEU A 141 10.04 8.80 -1.94
C LEU A 141 9.80 7.35 -1.50
N LEU A 142 9.20 6.51 -2.36
CA LEU A 142 9.01 5.08 -2.05
C LEU A 142 10.14 4.19 -2.57
N GLU A 143 11.15 4.79 -3.21
CA GLU A 143 12.29 4.12 -3.82
C GLU A 143 11.86 2.94 -4.71
N LEU A 144 10.94 3.21 -5.65
CA LEU A 144 10.37 2.17 -6.51
C LEU A 144 11.40 1.56 -7.47
N ASN A 145 12.61 2.13 -7.57
CA ASN A 145 13.73 1.63 -8.36
C ASN A 145 14.91 1.14 -7.50
N ARG A 146 14.69 0.80 -6.22
CA ARG A 146 15.72 0.10 -5.44
C ARG A 146 16.08 -1.25 -6.08
N ALA A 147 17.32 -1.69 -5.85
CA ALA A 147 17.90 -2.86 -6.53
C ALA A 147 17.04 -4.13 -6.39
N GLU A 148 16.47 -4.36 -5.21
CA GLU A 148 15.66 -5.54 -4.89
C GLU A 148 14.38 -5.59 -5.74
N LEU A 149 13.71 -4.45 -5.94
CA LEU A 149 12.52 -4.40 -6.80
C LEU A 149 12.88 -4.57 -8.28
N MET A 150 14.00 -3.98 -8.71
CA MET A 150 14.46 -4.15 -10.08
C MET A 150 14.83 -5.60 -10.37
N GLN A 151 15.47 -6.28 -9.42
CA GLN A 151 15.76 -7.71 -9.50
C GLN A 151 14.47 -8.55 -9.55
N ALA A 152 13.53 -8.33 -8.62
CA ALA A 152 12.25 -9.05 -8.60
C ALA A 152 11.47 -8.89 -9.91
N ARG A 153 11.50 -7.69 -10.51
CA ARG A 153 10.92 -7.44 -11.84
C ARG A 153 11.68 -8.16 -12.95
N SER A 154 13.02 -8.21 -12.90
CA SER A 154 13.83 -8.95 -13.87
C SER A 154 13.46 -10.44 -13.87
N GLU A 155 13.44 -11.06 -12.70
CA GLU A 155 13.09 -12.48 -12.54
C GLU A 155 11.68 -12.78 -13.06
N ARG A 156 10.74 -11.84 -12.89
CA ARG A 156 9.39 -11.95 -13.43
C ARG A 156 9.38 -11.84 -14.96
N LEU A 157 10.11 -10.89 -15.52
CA LEU A 157 10.22 -10.71 -16.97
C LEU A 157 10.88 -11.92 -17.64
N GLU A 158 11.93 -12.48 -17.05
CA GLU A 158 12.59 -13.71 -17.53
C GLU A 158 11.64 -14.90 -17.56
N LYS A 159 10.80 -15.07 -16.53
CA LYS A 159 9.78 -16.12 -16.52
C LYS A 159 8.76 -15.94 -17.63
N ILE A 160 8.31 -14.70 -17.87
CA ILE A 160 7.37 -14.38 -18.95
C ILE A 160 8.02 -14.62 -20.32
N ALA A 161 9.27 -14.19 -20.50
CA ALA A 161 10.02 -14.38 -21.75
C ALA A 161 10.16 -15.87 -22.10
N LYS A 162 10.53 -16.72 -21.13
CA LYS A 162 10.61 -18.18 -21.33
C LYS A 162 9.28 -18.80 -21.75
N VAL A 163 8.16 -18.35 -21.17
CA VAL A 163 6.82 -18.83 -21.56
C VAL A 163 6.46 -18.34 -22.97
N ALA A 164 6.77 -17.08 -23.30
CA ALA A 164 6.51 -16.53 -24.62
C ALA A 164 7.32 -17.26 -25.70
N GLU A 165 8.60 -17.55 -25.46
CA GLU A 165 9.47 -18.33 -26.34
C GLU A 165 8.92 -19.73 -26.63
N GLN A 166 8.21 -20.35 -25.70
CA GLN A 166 7.57 -21.67 -25.92
C GLN A 166 6.27 -21.61 -26.73
N ILE A 167 5.63 -20.43 -26.79
CA ILE A 167 4.37 -20.24 -27.52
C ILE A 167 4.63 -19.79 -28.95
N PHE A 168 5.67 -18.98 -29.16
CA PHE A 168 5.97 -18.33 -30.44
C PHE A 168 7.11 -19.00 -31.22
N ASN A 169 7.80 -19.99 -30.65
CA ASN A 169 8.67 -20.92 -31.37
C ASN A 169 7.98 -22.28 -31.52
#